data_AF-A0A2A4U6A5-F1
#
_entry.id   AF-A0A2A4U6A5-F1
#
_cell.length_a   1.000
_cell.length_b   1.000
_cell.length_c   1.000
_cell.angle_alpha   90.00
_cell.angle_beta   90.00
_cell.angle_gamma   90.00
#
_symmetry.space_group_name_H-M   'P 1'
#
loop_
_entity.id
_entity.type
_entity.pdbx_description
1 polymer ?
#
loop_
_entity_poly.entity_id
_entity_poly.type
_entity_poly.pdbx_seq_one_letter_code
_entity_poly.pdbx_strand_id
1 'polypeptide(L)'
;MSDENQAPDQAEDPEAIPADAEAKVYASIVRYLAERLTETEPDVDPGDLVQTGELFTELADAFEQTGGFEFSHDQALVLTHAFSMLEGGMRILSEQAHESGQTNAAAKMEWAALKTKNMTADLETHHLAGSGGFITLLPREGGEEDTIGDTMGEA
;
A
#
# COMPACT_ATOMS: atom_id res chain seq x y z
N MET A 1 60.87 0.30 4.01
CA MET A 1 59.64 0.30 4.81
C MET A 1 58.81 1.43 4.27
N SER A 2 57.86 1.09 3.41
CA SER A 2 56.94 2.03 2.79
C SER A 2 55.55 1.44 2.98
N ASP A 3 54.74 2.20 3.68
CA ASP A 3 53.32 2.01 3.90
C ASP A 3 52.58 1.69 2.60
N GLU A 4 51.93 0.53 2.55
CA GLU A 4 50.82 0.30 1.63
C GLU A 4 49.57 0.15 2.50
N ASN A 5 48.98 1.31 2.82
CA ASN A 5 47.69 1.46 3.46
C ASN A 5 46.61 1.03 2.45
N GLN A 6 46.38 -0.28 2.37
CA GLN A 6 45.31 -0.85 1.58
C GLN A 6 43.99 -0.51 2.29
N ALA A 7 43.28 0.49 1.76
CA ALA A 7 41.95 0.85 2.22
C ALA A 7 41.04 -0.39 2.20
N PRO A 8 40.25 -0.65 3.25
CA PRO A 8 39.35 -1.79 3.24
C PRO A 8 38.26 -1.56 2.19
N ASP A 9 38.16 -2.54 1.30
CA ASP A 9 36.97 -2.96 0.56
C ASP A 9 35.68 -2.40 1.17
N GLN A 10 35.05 -1.44 0.47
CA GLN A 10 33.63 -1.23 0.66
C GLN A 10 32.93 -2.42 -0.01
N ALA A 11 32.77 -3.50 0.76
CA ALA A 11 31.77 -4.50 0.44
C ALA A 11 30.41 -3.81 0.51
N GLU A 12 29.86 -3.41 -0.64
CA GLU A 12 28.44 -3.15 -0.77
C GLU A 12 27.71 -4.41 -0.30
N ASP A 13 26.95 -4.28 0.78
CA ASP A 13 26.20 -5.36 1.39
C ASP A 13 25.25 -5.97 0.32
N PRO A 14 25.47 -7.22 -0.13
CA PRO A 14 24.73 -7.80 -1.25
C PRO A 14 23.25 -8.12 -0.92
N GLU A 15 22.77 -7.79 0.28
CA GLU A 15 21.40 -8.04 0.74
C GLU A 15 20.63 -6.76 1.17
N ALA A 16 21.09 -5.56 0.80
CA ALA A 16 20.28 -4.36 1.00
C ALA A 16 19.04 -4.38 0.08
N ILE A 17 17.92 -4.92 0.58
CA ILE A 17 16.61 -4.80 -0.08
C ILE A 17 16.36 -3.29 -0.28
N PRO A 18 16.15 -2.81 -1.52
CA PRO A 18 15.91 -1.40 -1.78
C PRO A 18 14.75 -0.88 -0.91
N ALA A 19 14.91 0.32 -0.35
CA ALA A 19 13.88 0.92 0.51
C ALA A 19 12.53 1.10 -0.21
N ASP A 20 12.51 1.08 -1.54
CA ASP A 20 11.34 1.20 -2.41
C ASP A 20 10.80 -0.15 -2.94
N ALA A 21 11.39 -1.28 -2.54
CA ALA A 21 11.04 -2.59 -3.07
C ALA A 21 9.59 -2.98 -2.76
N GLU A 22 9.10 -2.67 -1.56
CA GLU A 22 7.70 -2.92 -1.18
C GLU A 22 6.73 -2.09 -2.02
N ALA A 23 7.04 -0.80 -2.21
CA ALA A 23 6.20 0.11 -2.99
C ALA A 23 6.09 -0.34 -4.46
N LYS A 24 7.19 -0.81 -5.06
CA LYS A 24 7.19 -1.38 -6.42
C LYS A 24 6.38 -2.66 -6.53
N VAL A 25 6.47 -3.56 -5.55
CA VAL A 25 5.67 -4.80 -5.53
C VAL A 25 4.18 -4.47 -5.41
N TYR A 26 3.83 -3.56 -4.50
CA TYR A 26 2.46 -3.10 -4.34
C TYR A 26 1.91 -2.47 -5.63
N ALA A 27 2.65 -1.51 -6.20
CA ALA A 27 2.30 -0.86 -7.46
C ALA A 27 2.10 -1.87 -8.61
N SER A 28 2.96 -2.89 -8.71
CA SER A 28 2.84 -3.93 -9.73
C SER A 28 1.54 -4.74 -9.59
N ILE A 29 1.12 -5.04 -8.36
CA ILE A 29 -0.13 -5.77 -8.09
C ILE A 29 -1.34 -4.90 -8.42
N VAL A 30 -1.32 -3.63 -8.01
CA VAL A 30 -2.39 -2.65 -8.31
C VAL A 30 -2.53 -2.45 -9.81
N ARG A 31 -1.42 -2.30 -10.54
CA ARG A 31 -1.42 -2.16 -12.01
C ARG A 31 -2.03 -3.36 -12.70
N TYR A 32 -1.65 -4.57 -12.28
CA TYR A 32 -2.25 -5.79 -12.81
C TYR A 32 -3.77 -5.87 -12.55
N LEU A 33 -4.25 -5.43 -11.38
CA LEU A 33 -5.69 -5.35 -11.12
C LEU A 33 -6.40 -4.33 -12.01
N ALA A 34 -5.77 -3.17 -12.25
CA ALA A 34 -6.28 -2.14 -13.15
C ALA A 34 -6.46 -2.68 -14.57
N GLU A 35 -5.44 -3.37 -15.09
CA GLU A 35 -5.48 -4.02 -16.40
C GLU A 35 -6.64 -5.02 -16.49
N ARG A 36 -6.80 -5.90 -15.49
CA ARG A 36 -7.87 -6.90 -15.49
C ARG A 36 -9.29 -6.32 -15.40
N LEU A 37 -9.47 -5.22 -14.69
CA LEU A 37 -10.76 -4.50 -14.60
C LEU A 37 -11.22 -4.00 -15.97
N THR A 38 -10.27 -3.56 -16.81
CA THR A 38 -10.59 -3.11 -18.17
C THR A 38 -10.86 -4.26 -19.15
N GLU A 39 -10.43 -5.47 -18.82
CA GLU A 39 -10.57 -6.66 -19.67
C GLU A 39 -11.83 -7.49 -19.38
N THR A 40 -12.44 -7.33 -18.21
CA THR A 40 -13.38 -8.31 -17.67
C THR A 40 -14.64 -7.65 -17.12
N GLU A 41 -15.68 -7.48 -17.94
CA GLU A 41 -17.10 -7.77 -17.61
C GLU A 41 -18.04 -7.22 -18.71
N PRO A 42 -18.76 -8.08 -19.47
CA PRO A 42 -19.72 -7.64 -20.49
C PRO A 42 -21.04 -7.08 -19.93
N ASP A 43 -21.28 -7.21 -18.61
CA ASP A 43 -22.55 -6.91 -17.95
C ASP A 43 -22.51 -5.65 -17.05
N VAL A 44 -21.34 -5.02 -16.88
CA VAL A 44 -21.19 -3.75 -16.15
C VAL A 44 -21.07 -2.61 -17.16
N ASP A 45 -21.61 -1.44 -16.82
CA ASP A 45 -21.45 -0.25 -17.67
C ASP A 45 -19.95 0.03 -17.86
N PRO A 46 -19.42 -0.09 -19.09
CA PRO A 46 -18.00 0.07 -19.35
C PRO A 46 -17.48 1.46 -18.94
N GLY A 47 -18.34 2.47 -18.82
CA GLY A 47 -17.95 3.80 -18.36
C GLY A 47 -17.44 3.85 -16.91
N ASP A 48 -18.03 3.05 -16.02
CA ASP A 48 -17.70 3.07 -14.58
C ASP A 48 -16.43 2.24 -14.27
N LEU A 49 -16.22 1.16 -15.01
CA LEU A 49 -15.01 0.33 -14.88
C LEU A 49 -13.77 1.01 -15.45
N VAL A 50 -13.91 1.80 -16.52
CA VAL A 50 -12.80 2.57 -17.10
C VAL A 50 -12.26 3.58 -16.09
N GLN A 51 -13.14 4.36 -15.45
CA GLN A 51 -12.71 5.35 -14.45
C GLN A 51 -12.04 4.70 -13.24
N THR A 52 -12.55 3.54 -12.81
CA THR A 52 -11.96 2.78 -11.70
C THR A 52 -10.57 2.24 -12.08
N GLY A 53 -10.42 1.71 -13.30
CA GLY A 53 -9.12 1.24 -13.81
C GLY A 53 -8.09 2.36 -13.98
N GLU A 54 -8.52 3.54 -14.45
CA GLU A 54 -7.68 4.74 -14.53
C GLU A 54 -7.19 5.17 -13.13
N LEU A 55 -8.09 5.22 -12.14
CA LEU A 55 -7.73 5.53 -10.76
C LEU A 55 -6.72 4.52 -10.18
N PHE A 56 -6.91 3.23 -10.44
CA PHE A 56 -5.95 2.22 -9.97
C PHE A 56 -4.59 2.36 -10.63
N THR A 57 -4.56 2.74 -11.91
CA THR A 57 -3.32 3.03 -12.62
C THR A 57 -2.61 4.22 -12.00
N GLU A 58 -3.33 5.30 -11.69
CA GLU A 58 -2.78 6.47 -11.01
C GLU A 58 -2.22 6.13 -9.62
N LEU A 59 -2.95 5.30 -8.85
CA LEU A 59 -2.47 4.80 -7.56
C LEU A 59 -1.18 3.98 -7.73
N ALA A 60 -1.13 3.06 -8.70
CA ALA A 60 0.08 2.28 -8.96
C ALA A 60 1.28 3.18 -9.28
N ASP A 61 1.09 4.19 -10.15
CA ASP A 61 2.13 5.14 -10.52
C ASP A 61 2.61 5.96 -9.32
N ALA A 62 1.70 6.43 -8.47
CA ALA A 62 2.04 7.21 -7.28
C ALA A 62 2.85 6.40 -6.27
N PHE A 63 2.46 5.14 -6.01
CA PHE A 63 3.21 4.24 -5.14
C PHE A 63 4.58 3.90 -5.73
N GLU A 64 4.68 3.67 -7.03
CA GLU A 64 5.96 3.38 -7.69
C GLU A 64 6.93 4.58 -7.64
N GLN A 65 6.42 5.81 -7.79
CA GLN A 65 7.24 7.02 -7.86
C GLN A 65 7.57 7.61 -6.49
N THR A 66 6.62 7.59 -5.56
CA THR A 66 6.70 8.34 -4.29
C THR A 66 6.50 7.49 -3.05
N GLY A 67 6.15 6.21 -3.20
CA GLY A 67 5.85 5.32 -2.07
C GLY A 67 4.49 5.57 -1.41
N GLY A 68 3.63 6.39 -2.02
CA GLY A 68 2.32 6.71 -1.48
C GLY A 68 1.47 7.59 -2.41
N PHE A 69 0.37 8.11 -1.88
CA PHE A 69 -0.58 8.95 -2.62
C PHE A 69 -1.07 10.12 -1.75
N GLU A 70 -0.96 11.34 -2.26
CA GLU A 70 -1.48 12.54 -1.61
C GLU A 70 -2.95 12.72 -1.96
N PHE A 71 -3.79 13.03 -0.95
CA PHE A 71 -5.22 13.19 -1.15
C PHE A 71 -5.79 14.38 -0.37
N SER A 72 -6.80 15.02 -0.96
CA SER A 72 -7.63 16.02 -0.31
C SER A 72 -8.75 15.39 0.50
N HIS A 73 -9.37 16.17 1.40
CA HIS A 73 -10.52 15.71 2.19
C HIS A 73 -11.64 15.11 1.32
N ASP A 74 -11.97 15.77 0.21
CA ASP A 74 -13.07 15.34 -0.67
C ASP A 74 -12.76 14.00 -1.37
N GLN A 75 -11.48 13.64 -1.50
CA GLN A 75 -11.04 12.39 -2.10
C GLN A 75 -11.02 11.23 -1.10
N ALA A 76 -11.00 11.49 0.22
CA ALA A 76 -10.82 10.45 1.23
C ALA A 76 -11.89 9.34 1.12
N LEU A 77 -13.16 9.69 0.96
CA LEU A 77 -14.25 8.72 0.84
C LEU A 77 -14.17 7.89 -0.45
N VAL A 78 -13.87 8.53 -1.58
CA VAL A 78 -13.74 7.86 -2.88
C VAL A 78 -12.55 6.90 -2.84
N LEU A 79 -11.44 7.31 -2.24
CA LEU A 79 -10.27 6.48 -2.05
C LEU A 79 -10.53 5.32 -1.09
N THR A 80 -11.28 5.51 0.01
CA THR A 80 -11.71 4.39 0.87
C THR A 80 -12.40 3.29 0.06
N HIS A 81 -13.30 3.67 -0.85
CA HIS A 81 -13.98 2.72 -1.72
C HIS A 81 -13.01 2.05 -2.70
N ALA A 82 -12.13 2.83 -3.35
CA ALA A 82 -11.11 2.32 -4.26
C ALA A 82 -10.17 1.30 -3.59
N PHE A 83 -9.66 1.61 -2.40
CA PHE A 83 -8.80 0.70 -1.64
C PHE A 83 -9.56 -0.54 -1.14
N SER A 84 -10.84 -0.42 -0.78
CA SER A 84 -11.67 -1.60 -0.47
C SER A 84 -11.80 -2.56 -1.67
N MET A 85 -11.97 -2.03 -2.88
CA MET A 85 -12.01 -2.84 -4.11
C MET A 85 -10.64 -3.48 -4.39
N LEU A 86 -9.55 -2.74 -4.21
CA LEU A 86 -8.18 -3.28 -4.32
C LEU A 86 -7.93 -4.42 -3.32
N GLU A 87 -8.35 -4.28 -2.06
CA GLU A 87 -8.22 -5.34 -1.07
C GLU A 87 -8.91 -6.62 -1.55
N GLY A 88 -10.18 -6.50 -1.97
CA GLY A 88 -10.95 -7.63 -2.48
C GLY A 88 -10.28 -8.30 -3.67
N GLY A 89 -9.83 -7.51 -4.65
CA GLY A 89 -9.10 -8.00 -5.82
C GLY A 89 -7.81 -8.73 -5.44
N MET A 90 -7.01 -8.16 -4.54
CA MET A 90 -5.76 -8.77 -4.07
C MET A 90 -6.00 -10.09 -3.34
N ARG A 91 -7.05 -10.21 -2.52
CA ARG A 91 -7.42 -11.47 -1.87
C ARG A 91 -7.81 -12.55 -2.87
N ILE A 92 -8.63 -12.20 -3.87
CA ILE A 92 -9.00 -13.13 -4.94
C ILE A 92 -7.77 -13.61 -5.71
N LEU A 93 -6.85 -12.71 -6.05
CA LEU A 93 -5.61 -13.08 -6.71
C LEU A 93 -4.72 -13.98 -5.83
N SER A 94 -4.65 -13.69 -4.52
CA SER A 94 -3.94 -14.51 -3.55
C SER A 94 -4.46 -15.95 -3.53
N GLU A 95 -5.79 -16.12 -3.45
CA GLU A 95 -6.47 -17.42 -3.49
C GLU A 95 -6.18 -18.16 -4.80
N GLN A 96 -6.33 -17.51 -5.95
CA GLN A 96 -6.04 -18.10 -7.26
C GLN A 96 -4.56 -18.52 -7.41
N ALA A 97 -3.63 -17.69 -6.94
CA ALA A 97 -2.21 -18.00 -6.92
C ALA A 97 -1.92 -19.20 -6.01
N HIS A 98 -2.59 -19.28 -4.86
CA HIS A 98 -2.44 -20.40 -3.93
C HIS A 98 -2.95 -21.72 -4.55
N GLU A 99 -4.14 -21.71 -5.14
CA GLU A 99 -4.76 -22.87 -5.80
C GLU A 99 -3.93 -23.38 -6.99
N SER A 100 -3.23 -22.48 -7.70
CA SER A 100 -2.33 -22.83 -8.79
C SER A 100 -0.92 -23.26 -8.35
N GLY A 101 -0.66 -23.34 -7.04
CA GLY A 101 0.63 -23.74 -6.47
C GLY A 101 1.70 -22.63 -6.43
N GLN A 102 1.34 -21.39 -6.75
CA GLN A 102 2.22 -20.22 -6.76
C GLN A 102 2.28 -19.55 -5.37
N THR A 103 2.82 -20.26 -4.39
CA THR A 103 2.80 -19.85 -2.97
C THR A 103 3.47 -18.51 -2.69
N ASN A 104 4.56 -18.17 -3.39
CA ASN A 104 5.24 -16.87 -3.23
C ASN A 104 4.37 -15.71 -3.73
N ALA A 105 3.72 -15.88 -4.89
CA ALA A 105 2.83 -14.87 -5.44
C ALA A 105 1.60 -14.67 -4.54
N ALA A 106 1.00 -15.77 -4.05
CA ALA A 106 -0.09 -15.72 -3.09
C ALA A 106 0.29 -14.93 -1.83
N ALA A 107 1.46 -15.20 -1.25
CA ALA A 107 1.92 -14.47 -0.06
C ALA A 107 2.10 -12.96 -0.31
N LYS A 108 2.60 -12.56 -1.49
CA LYS A 108 2.74 -11.14 -1.86
C LYS A 108 1.38 -10.47 -2.04
N MET A 109 0.42 -11.16 -2.66
CA MET A 109 -0.93 -10.65 -2.85
C MET A 109 -1.68 -10.52 -1.52
N GLU A 110 -1.54 -11.49 -0.61
CA GLU A 110 -2.10 -11.40 0.74
C GLU A 110 -1.46 -10.26 1.56
N TRP A 111 -0.14 -10.10 1.47
CA TRP A 111 0.56 -8.97 2.08
C TRP A 111 0.03 -7.63 1.55
N ALA A 112 -0.13 -7.51 0.22
CA ALA A 112 -0.66 -6.30 -0.39
C ALA A 112 -2.09 -6.04 0.05
N ALA A 113 -2.94 -7.06 0.14
CA ALA A 113 -4.30 -6.94 0.66
C ALA A 113 -4.31 -6.40 2.09
N LEU A 114 -3.43 -6.91 2.96
CA LEU A 114 -3.32 -6.44 4.34
C LEU A 114 -2.87 -4.96 4.41
N LYS A 115 -1.90 -4.56 3.58
CA LYS A 115 -1.48 -3.15 3.48
C LYS A 115 -2.62 -2.27 3.00
N THR A 116 -3.34 -2.68 1.96
CA THR A 116 -4.51 -1.98 1.43
C THR A 116 -5.59 -1.81 2.50
N LYS A 117 -5.90 -2.85 3.27
CA LYS A 117 -6.86 -2.79 4.36
C LYS A 117 -6.49 -1.73 5.41
N ASN A 118 -5.22 -1.66 5.81
CA ASN A 118 -4.76 -0.64 6.76
C ASN A 118 -4.91 0.76 6.18
N MET A 119 -4.57 0.93 4.90
CA MET A 119 -4.72 2.20 4.20
C MET A 119 -6.20 2.62 4.08
N THR A 120 -7.12 1.67 3.85
CA THR A 120 -8.56 1.91 3.89
C THR A 120 -8.99 2.48 5.25
N ALA A 121 -8.53 1.88 6.35
CA ALA A 121 -8.87 2.35 7.71
C ALA A 121 -8.31 3.76 7.99
N ASP A 122 -7.11 4.07 7.50
CA ASP A 122 -6.54 5.41 7.60
C ASP A 122 -7.35 6.44 6.80
N LEU A 123 -7.75 6.10 5.56
CA LEU A 123 -8.60 6.95 4.73
C LEU A 123 -9.97 7.19 5.36
N GLU A 124 -10.58 6.18 5.97
CA GLU A 124 -11.83 6.31 6.73
C GLU A 124 -11.68 7.28 7.90
N THR A 125 -10.58 7.16 8.65
CA THR A 125 -10.26 8.08 9.74
C THR A 125 -10.14 9.52 9.25
N HIS A 126 -9.42 9.72 8.15
CA HIS A 126 -9.26 11.04 7.52
C HIS A 126 -10.59 11.61 6.99
N HIS A 127 -11.43 10.77 6.39
CA HIS A 127 -12.76 11.13 5.93
C HIS A 127 -13.64 11.63 7.08
N LEU A 128 -13.73 10.85 8.16
CA LEU A 128 -14.51 11.21 9.35
C LEU A 128 -13.98 12.48 10.03
N ALA A 129 -12.68 12.71 9.96
CA ALA A 129 -12.03 13.90 10.53
C ALA A 129 -12.14 15.15 9.64
N GLY A 130 -12.68 15.07 8.42
CA GLY A 130 -12.76 16.24 7.53
C GLY A 130 -11.41 16.65 6.93
N SER A 131 -10.46 15.72 6.81
CA SER A 131 -9.05 16.03 6.51
C SER A 131 -8.51 15.31 5.27
N GLY A 132 -7.56 15.96 4.59
CA GLY A 132 -6.70 15.30 3.60
C GLY A 132 -5.44 14.72 4.25
N GLY A 133 -4.55 14.16 3.44
CA GLY A 133 -3.32 13.57 3.94
C GLY A 133 -2.47 12.90 2.87
N PHE A 134 -1.58 12.03 3.33
CA PHE A 134 -0.73 11.20 2.50
C PHE A 134 -0.86 9.76 2.98
N ILE A 135 -1.18 8.84 2.06
CA ILE A 135 -1.32 7.41 2.36
C ILE A 135 -0.06 6.68 1.88
N THR A 136 0.47 5.76 2.68
CA THR A 136 1.69 5.00 2.36
C THR A 136 1.62 3.59 2.96
N LEU A 137 2.55 2.71 2.57
CA LEU A 137 2.64 1.32 3.06
C LEU A 137 3.17 1.22 4.51
N LEU A 138 3.79 2.30 5.00
CA LEU A 138 4.31 2.36 6.36
C LEU A 138 3.18 2.71 7.33
N PRO A 139 3.02 1.98 8.44
CA PRO A 139 2.11 2.40 9.49
C PRO A 139 2.58 3.74 10.04
N ARG A 140 1.65 4.64 10.34
CA ARG A 140 1.94 5.92 10.96
C ARG A 140 2.58 5.67 12.34
N GLU A 141 3.88 5.89 12.47
CA GLU A 141 4.51 5.92 13.81
C GLU A 141 3.93 7.10 14.59
N GLY A 142 3.30 6.82 15.73
CA GLY A 142 2.95 7.82 16.75
C GLY A 142 1.53 8.36 16.69
N GLY A 143 0.60 7.67 17.35
CA GLY A 143 -0.50 8.29 18.09
C GLY A 143 -0.39 7.78 19.53
N GLU A 144 -0.05 8.67 20.44
CA GLU A 144 0.25 8.41 21.85
C GLU A 144 -0.77 7.48 22.51
N GLU A 145 -0.30 6.45 23.22
CA GLU A 145 -1.02 5.90 24.36
C GLU A 145 -1.34 7.08 25.28
N ASP A 146 -2.61 7.45 25.35
CA ASP A 146 -3.14 8.35 26.36
C ASP A 146 -3.00 7.61 27.70
N THR A 147 -1.80 7.71 28.26
CA THR A 147 -1.49 7.29 29.62
C THR A 147 -2.28 8.21 30.52
N ILE A 148 -3.51 7.81 30.85
CA ILE A 148 -4.24 8.35 32.00
C ILE A 148 -3.51 7.88 33.25
N GLY A 149 -2.38 8.52 33.51
CA GLY A 149 -1.82 8.68 34.83
C GLY A 149 -2.30 10.02 35.36
N ASP A 150 -3.51 10.06 35.94
CA ASP A 150 -3.84 11.08 36.93
C ASP A 150 -3.99 10.41 38.29
N THR A 151 -2.85 10.39 38.96
CA THR A 151 -2.60 10.52 40.39
C THR A 151 -3.68 10.16 41.41
N MET A 152 -3.25 9.33 42.36
CA MET A 152 -3.71 9.29 43.75
C MET A 152 -4.09 10.69 44.28
N GLY A 153 -5.30 10.79 44.81
CA GLY A 153 -5.70 11.83 45.76
C GLY A 153 -6.25 11.16 47.00
N GLU A 154 -5.35 10.74 47.91
CA GLU A 154 -5.70 10.54 49.32
C GLU A 154 -6.08 11.89 49.94
N ALA A 155 -7.26 11.95 50.56
CA ALA A 155 -7.56 12.79 51.72
C ALA A 155 -8.80 12.24 52.46
#